data_AF-A0A355V3N7-F1
#
_entry.id   AF-A0A355V3N7-F1
#
_cell.length_a   1.000
_cell.length_b   1.000
_cell.length_c   1.000
_cell.angle_alpha   90.00
_cell.angle_beta   90.00
_cell.angle_gamma   90.00
#
_symmetry.space_group_name_H-M   'P 1'
#
loop_
_entity.id
_entity.type
_entity.pdbx_description
1 polymer ?
#
loop_
_entity_poly.entity_id
_entity_poly.type
_entity_poly.pdbx_seq_one_letter_code
_entity_poly.pdbx_strand_id
1 'polypeptide(L)'
;MSICIDLDKSFTTAESLNVYNEGELTVIDRGDEKFDGIMVGWSRMIEGAHDMPAFGVSINDLTLKELQHGLWVEFAFGEEYKSNGMPYEKLLIKVEKDFYGFNLIRYTAESGYTGRCFYYDLVNKNMDDFYDLLLKI
;
A
#
# COMPACT_ATOMS: atom_id res chain seq x y z
N MET A 1 2.57 -0.49 21.42
CA MET A 1 3.88 0.20 21.40
C MET A 1 4.37 0.08 19.98
N SER A 2 4.54 1.18 19.26
CA SER A 2 4.88 1.14 17.83
C SER A 2 6.36 0.81 17.62
N ILE A 3 6.67 0.03 16.59
CA ILE A 3 8.05 -0.32 16.20
C ILE A 3 8.54 0.67 15.15
N CYS A 4 9.66 1.34 15.40
CA CYS A 4 10.29 2.23 14.41
C CYS A 4 10.97 1.42 13.30
N ILE A 5 10.63 1.71 12.05
CA ILE A 5 11.16 1.00 10.88
C ILE A 5 11.28 1.94 9.68
N ASP A 6 12.25 1.66 8.79
CA ASP A 6 12.32 2.30 7.48
C ASP A 6 11.10 1.89 6.65
N LEU A 7 10.45 2.84 5.97
CA LEU A 7 9.19 2.59 5.26
C LEU A 7 9.32 1.43 4.26
N ASP A 8 10.36 1.45 3.43
CA ASP A 8 10.65 0.41 2.44
C ASP A 8 10.81 -0.97 3.06
N LYS A 9 11.43 -1.05 4.25
CA LYS A 9 11.65 -2.33 4.93
C LYS A 9 10.36 -2.88 5.54
N SER A 10 9.40 -2.03 5.87
CA SER A 10 8.16 -2.46 6.50
C SER A 10 7.35 -3.41 5.62
N PHE A 11 7.38 -3.25 4.29
CA PHE A 11 6.68 -4.15 3.37
C PHE A 11 7.16 -5.60 3.48
N THR A 12 8.42 -5.84 3.87
CA THR A 12 8.94 -7.20 4.08
C THR A 12 8.38 -7.89 5.33
N THR A 13 7.71 -7.13 6.19
CA THR A 13 7.07 -7.60 7.43
C THR A 13 5.57 -7.86 7.27
N ALA A 14 5.01 -7.59 6.09
CA ALA A 14 3.60 -7.88 5.81
C ALA A 14 3.27 -9.34 6.07
N GLU A 15 2.16 -9.58 6.76
CA GLU A 15 1.63 -10.91 7.07
C GLU A 15 0.60 -11.35 6.05
N SER A 16 -0.11 -10.39 5.45
CA SER A 16 -1.03 -10.62 4.35
C SER A 16 -1.15 -9.40 3.45
N LEU A 17 -1.68 -9.64 2.25
CA LEU A 17 -2.03 -8.65 1.25
C LEU A 17 -3.54 -8.72 1.02
N ASN A 18 -4.21 -7.58 1.09
CA ASN A 18 -5.61 -7.46 0.72
C ASN A 18 -5.68 -6.75 -0.64
N VAL A 19 -6.13 -7.46 -1.67
CA VAL A 19 -6.33 -6.90 -3.01
C VAL A 19 -7.81 -6.60 -3.16
N TYR A 20 -8.14 -5.34 -3.43
CA TYR A 20 -9.51 -4.89 -3.69
C TYR A 20 -9.66 -4.59 -5.18
N ASN A 21 -10.63 -5.21 -5.84
CA ASN A 21 -10.94 -4.96 -7.24
C ASN A 21 -12.43 -4.69 -7.40
N GLU A 22 -12.81 -3.45 -7.71
CA GLU A 22 -14.21 -3.02 -7.81
C GLU A 22 -15.02 -3.38 -6.54
N GLY A 23 -14.39 -3.20 -5.37
CA GLY A 23 -14.97 -3.50 -4.06
C GLY A 23 -14.90 -4.97 -3.64
N GLU A 24 -14.51 -5.89 -4.52
CA GLU A 24 -14.29 -7.29 -4.17
C GLU A 24 -12.93 -7.49 -3.50
N LEU A 25 -12.93 -8.09 -2.31
CA LEU A 25 -11.73 -8.34 -1.51
C LEU A 25 -11.21 -9.76 -1.73
N THR A 26 -9.94 -9.87 -2.12
CA THR A 26 -9.15 -11.10 -2.04
C THR A 26 -8.04 -10.93 -1.00
N VAL A 27 -8.04 -11.80 0.01
CA VAL A 27 -6.99 -11.87 1.04
C VAL A 27 -5.96 -12.92 0.65
N ILE A 28 -4.68 -12.56 0.69
CA ILE A 28 -3.56 -13.42 0.32
C ILE A 28 -2.58 -13.42 1.48
N ASP A 29 -2.50 -14.55 2.17
CA ASP A 29 -1.62 -14.70 3.32
C ASP A 29 -0.18 -14.98 2.90
N ARG A 30 0.76 -14.60 3.77
CA ARG A 30 2.17 -14.93 3.59
C ARG A 30 2.37 -16.44 3.49
N GLY A 31 3.09 -16.88 2.46
CA GLY A 31 3.31 -18.29 2.14
C GLY A 31 2.45 -18.81 0.98
N ASP A 32 1.48 -18.03 0.51
CA ASP A 32 0.83 -18.26 -0.79
C ASP A 32 1.76 -17.88 -1.95
N GLU A 33 1.73 -18.63 -3.05
CA GLU A 33 2.54 -18.33 -4.24
C GLU A 33 2.21 -16.96 -4.85
N LYS A 34 0.95 -16.52 -4.76
CA LYS A 34 0.50 -15.20 -5.20
C LYS A 34 1.13 -14.11 -4.35
N PHE A 35 1.31 -14.34 -3.05
CA PHE A 35 1.94 -13.37 -2.16
C PHE A 35 3.34 -13.02 -2.65
N ASP A 36 4.17 -14.04 -2.91
CA ASP A 36 5.54 -13.85 -3.37
C ASP A 36 5.58 -13.14 -4.74
N GLY A 37 4.67 -13.52 -5.65
CA GLY A 37 4.51 -12.86 -6.95
C GLY A 37 4.22 -11.36 -6.83
N ILE A 38 3.29 -10.99 -5.94
CA ILE A 38 2.94 -9.58 -5.69
C ILE A 38 4.10 -8.84 -5.04
N MET A 39 4.79 -9.44 -4.07
CA MET A 39 5.93 -8.81 -3.41
C MET A 39 7.10 -8.57 -4.37
N VAL A 40 7.33 -9.46 -5.34
CA VAL A 40 8.30 -9.25 -6.42
C VAL A 40 7.87 -8.10 -7.33
N GLY A 41 6.60 -8.06 -7.74
CA GLY A 41 6.04 -6.97 -8.55
C GLY A 41 6.14 -5.61 -7.84
N TRP A 42 5.77 -5.58 -6.57
CA TRP A 42 5.89 -4.42 -5.69
C TRP A 42 7.33 -3.91 -5.62
N SER A 43 8.27 -4.80 -5.28
CA SER A 43 9.69 -4.45 -5.15
C SER A 43 10.26 -3.87 -6.45
N ARG A 44 9.88 -4.42 -7.62
CA ARG A 44 10.31 -3.90 -8.92
C ARG A 44 9.72 -2.52 -9.22
N MET A 45 8.45 -2.31 -8.87
CA MET A 45 7.77 -1.03 -9.07
C MET A 45 8.46 0.07 -8.26
N ILE A 46 8.74 -0.17 -6.98
CA ILE A 46 9.33 0.85 -6.09
C ILE A 46 10.86 0.91 -6.11
N GLU A 47 11.54 0.02 -6.84
CA GLU A 47 13.00 0.04 -6.94
C GLU A 47 13.49 1.37 -7.55
N GLY A 48 14.27 2.14 -6.78
CA GLY A 48 14.76 3.45 -7.19
C GLY A 48 13.74 4.59 -7.01
N ALA A 49 12.56 4.31 -6.45
CA ALA A 49 11.59 5.33 -6.07
C ALA A 49 12.11 6.19 -4.91
N HIS A 50 11.58 7.39 -4.79
CA HIS A 50 11.89 8.30 -3.69
C HIS A 50 10.68 8.47 -2.77
N ASP A 51 10.87 8.28 -1.46
CA ASP A 51 9.88 8.71 -0.49
C ASP A 51 9.90 10.24 -0.36
N MET A 52 8.72 10.83 -0.50
CA MET A 52 8.53 12.27 -0.36
C MET A 52 7.42 12.54 0.65
N PRO A 53 7.46 13.71 1.33
CA PRO A 53 6.33 14.15 2.11
C PRO A 53 5.09 14.26 1.22
N ALA A 54 4.04 13.48 1.52
CA ALA A 54 2.77 13.64 0.82
C ALA A 54 2.12 14.96 1.25
N PHE A 55 1.64 15.72 0.28
CA PHE A 55 0.70 16.82 0.54
C PHE A 55 -0.74 16.30 0.75
N GLY A 56 -0.99 15.04 0.40
CA GLY A 56 -2.28 14.38 0.55
C GLY A 56 -2.61 14.00 1.99
N VAL A 57 -3.88 14.16 2.35
CA VAL A 57 -4.47 13.68 3.59
C VAL A 57 -5.62 12.75 3.23
N SER A 58 -5.68 11.58 3.87
CA SER A 58 -6.80 10.66 3.73
C SER A 58 -7.86 10.91 4.80
N ILE A 59 -9.11 10.63 4.45
CA ILE A 59 -10.27 10.71 5.34
C ILE A 59 -10.95 9.35 5.28
N ASN A 60 -11.07 8.67 6.42
CA ASN A 60 -11.53 7.29 6.50
C ASN A 60 -12.78 7.00 5.64
N ASP A 61 -13.85 7.76 5.83
CA ASP A 61 -15.13 7.51 5.13
C ASP A 61 -15.05 7.74 3.62
N LEU A 62 -14.15 8.60 3.16
CA LEU A 62 -13.91 8.81 1.73
C LEU A 62 -13.08 7.67 1.17
N THR A 63 -11.99 7.29 1.86
CA THR A 63 -11.14 6.16 1.47
C THR A 63 -11.96 4.87 1.38
N LEU A 64 -12.84 4.59 2.36
CA LEU A 64 -13.70 3.40 2.35
C LEU A 64 -14.72 3.40 1.20
N LYS A 65 -15.23 4.57 0.81
CA LYS A 65 -16.09 4.70 -0.37
C LYS A 65 -15.32 4.49 -1.67
N GLU A 66 -14.13 5.06 -1.77
CA GLU A 66 -13.28 4.91 -2.96
C GLU A 66 -12.75 3.48 -3.11
N LEU A 67 -12.52 2.75 -2.02
CA LEU A 67 -12.17 1.32 -2.02
C LEU A 67 -13.21 0.43 -2.72
N GLN A 68 -14.46 0.90 -2.86
CA GLN A 68 -15.50 0.19 -3.61
C GLN A 68 -15.32 0.29 -5.13
N HIS A 69 -14.34 1.07 -5.61
CA HIS A 69 -14.14 1.38 -7.01
C HIS A 69 -12.65 1.30 -7.40
N GLY A 70 -12.36 0.66 -8.53
CA GLY A 70 -10.99 0.50 -9.02
C GLY A 70 -10.19 -0.57 -8.29
N LEU A 71 -8.86 -0.49 -8.42
CA LEU A 71 -7.91 -1.50 -7.97
C LEU A 71 -7.03 -0.96 -6.83
N TRP A 72 -6.97 -1.69 -5.72
CA TRP A 72 -6.20 -1.31 -4.55
C TRP A 72 -5.45 -2.51 -3.99
N VAL A 73 -4.35 -2.24 -3.30
CA VAL A 73 -3.68 -3.24 -2.47
C VAL A 73 -3.34 -2.66 -1.12
N GLU A 74 -3.56 -3.46 -0.08
CA GLU A 74 -3.22 -3.14 1.30
C GLU A 74 -2.25 -4.19 1.86
N PHE A 75 -1.18 -3.69 2.46
CA PHE A 75 -0.21 -4.47 3.21
C PHE A 75 -0.64 -4.46 4.67
N ALA A 76 -1.04 -5.61 5.19
CA ALA A 76 -1.43 -5.75 6.58
C ALA A 76 -0.26 -6.28 7.41
N PHE A 77 0.00 -5.63 8.55
CA PHE A 77 1.07 -5.97 9.47
C PHE A 77 0.48 -6.56 10.75
N GLY A 78 1.19 -7.52 11.36
CA GLY A 78 0.75 -8.12 12.64
C GLY A 78 0.88 -7.19 13.85
N GLU A 79 1.58 -6.05 13.69
CA GLU A 79 1.89 -5.10 14.74
C GLU A 79 1.84 -3.66 14.21
N GLU A 80 1.79 -2.68 15.12
CA GLU A 80 1.87 -1.27 14.75
C GLU A 80 3.33 -0.87 14.46
N TYR A 81 3.59 -0.41 13.24
CA TYR A 81 4.86 0.16 12.82
C TYR A 81 4.80 1.68 12.78
N LYS A 82 5.97 2.31 12.71
CA LYS A 82 6.13 3.76 12.63
C LYS A 82 7.31 4.13 11.74
N SER A 83 7.05 4.93 10.72
CA SER A 83 8.07 5.50 9.82
C SER A 83 7.90 7.01 9.75
N ASN A 84 9.01 7.76 9.79
CA ASN A 84 9.01 9.23 9.78
C ASN A 84 8.04 9.87 10.81
N GLY A 85 7.91 9.24 11.98
CA GLY A 85 7.02 9.74 13.03
C GLY A 85 5.54 9.37 12.88
N MET A 86 5.15 8.68 11.80
CA MET A 86 3.75 8.38 11.47
C MET A 86 3.45 6.89 11.70
N PRO A 87 2.52 6.54 12.61
CA PRO A 87 2.18 5.15 12.91
C PRO A 87 1.24 4.56 11.85
N TYR A 88 1.29 3.24 11.71
CA TYR A 88 0.41 2.44 10.85
C TYR A 88 0.41 0.96 11.26
N GLU A 89 -0.75 0.32 11.13
CA GLU A 89 -0.94 -1.14 11.21
C GLU A 89 -1.16 -1.73 9.83
N LYS A 90 -1.55 -0.89 8.86
CA LYS A 90 -1.65 -1.26 7.45
C LYS A 90 -1.28 -0.10 6.55
N LEU A 91 -0.81 -0.41 5.35
CA LEU A 91 -0.52 0.57 4.31
C LEU A 91 -1.30 0.22 3.05
N LEU A 92 -2.13 1.15 2.59
CA LEU A 92 -3.04 1.00 1.46
C LEU A 92 -2.59 1.91 0.31
N ILE A 93 -2.66 1.40 -0.92
CA ILE A 93 -2.45 2.19 -2.13
C ILE A 93 -3.57 1.94 -3.13
N LYS A 94 -3.87 2.97 -3.92
CA LYS A 94 -4.62 2.84 -5.17
C LYS A 94 -3.65 2.53 -6.30
N VAL A 95 -3.98 1.55 -7.13
CA VAL A 95 -3.16 1.12 -8.26
C VAL A 95 -3.82 1.60 -9.56
N GLU A 96 -3.18 2.51 -10.26
CA GLU A 96 -3.73 3.17 -11.45
C GLU A 96 -2.74 3.08 -12.63
N LYS A 97 -3.23 2.73 -13.82
CA LYS A 97 -2.40 2.73 -15.04
C LYS A 97 -1.89 4.12 -15.36
N ASP A 98 -0.69 4.18 -15.93
CA ASP A 98 0.01 5.39 -16.35
C ASP A 98 0.35 6.37 -15.21
N PHE A 99 0.22 5.98 -13.94
CA PHE A 99 0.62 6.79 -12.80
C PHE A 99 2.09 6.59 -12.45
N TYR A 100 2.80 7.69 -12.25
CA TYR A 100 4.25 7.73 -11.97
C TYR A 100 4.57 7.96 -10.49
N GLY A 101 3.55 7.91 -9.63
CA GLY A 101 3.69 8.07 -8.19
C GLY A 101 2.35 7.89 -7.50
N PHE A 102 2.37 7.61 -6.21
CA PHE A 102 1.16 7.30 -5.47
C PHE A 102 1.25 7.66 -4.00
N ASN A 103 0.07 7.88 -3.41
CA ASN A 103 -0.08 8.01 -1.98
C ASN A 103 -0.13 6.64 -1.32
N LEU A 104 0.59 6.52 -0.22
CA LEU A 104 0.55 5.37 0.68
C LEU A 104 -0.22 5.77 1.93
N ILE A 105 -1.45 5.28 1.99
CA ILE A 105 -2.45 5.62 2.99
C ILE A 105 -2.23 4.73 4.22
N ARG A 106 -2.11 5.36 5.38
CA ARG A 106 -1.91 4.66 6.65
C ARG A 106 -3.25 4.31 7.28
N TYR A 107 -3.36 3.12 7.82
CA TYR A 107 -4.44 2.70 8.70
C TYR A 107 -3.93 2.54 10.14
N THR A 108 -4.72 2.97 11.13
CA THR A 108 -4.57 2.54 12.53
C THR A 108 -5.93 2.13 13.09
N ALA A 109 -5.97 1.22 14.07
CA ALA A 109 -7.23 0.82 14.69
C ALA A 109 -7.97 1.98 15.37
N GLU A 110 -7.24 3.00 15.84
CA GLU A 110 -7.82 4.17 16.49
C GLU A 110 -8.51 5.14 15.51
N SER A 111 -7.99 5.30 14.30
CA SER A 111 -8.38 6.39 13.40
C SER A 111 -8.78 5.98 11.99
N GLY A 112 -8.69 4.69 11.66
CA GLY A 112 -8.91 4.18 10.31
C GLY A 112 -7.91 4.75 9.32
N TYR A 113 -8.34 4.95 8.06
CA TYR A 113 -7.51 5.55 7.00
C TYR A 113 -7.48 7.07 7.07
N THR A 114 -6.97 7.62 8.17
CA THR A 114 -7.03 9.07 8.44
C THR A 114 -5.64 9.70 8.60
N GLY A 115 -5.50 10.90 8.03
CA GLY A 115 -4.35 11.78 8.25
C GLY A 115 -3.37 11.78 7.07
N ARG A 116 -2.15 12.24 7.33
CA ARG A 116 -1.13 12.40 6.28
C ARG A 116 -0.71 11.07 5.68
N CYS A 117 -0.60 11.00 4.37
CA CYS A 117 -0.05 9.85 3.67
C CYS A 117 1.49 9.91 3.60
N PHE A 118 2.13 8.81 3.21
CA PHE A 118 3.43 8.89 2.55
C PHE A 118 3.22 9.02 1.04
N TYR A 119 4.24 9.43 0.30
CA TYR A 119 4.19 9.49 -1.16
C TYR A 119 5.45 8.86 -1.74
N TYR A 120 5.27 8.02 -2.76
CA TYR A 120 6.38 7.56 -3.59
C TYR A 120 6.31 8.22 -4.97
N ASP A 121 7.42 8.81 -5.40
CA ASP A 121 7.71 9.13 -6.79
C ASP A 121 8.46 7.93 -7.40
N LEU A 122 7.91 7.33 -8.46
CA LEU A 122 8.46 6.13 -9.08
C LEU A 122 9.63 6.39 -10.04
N VAL A 123 9.97 7.65 -10.31
CA VAL A 123 11.17 8.08 -11.06
C VAL A 123 11.37 7.31 -12.38
N ASN A 124 10.79 7.82 -13.46
CA ASN A 124 10.84 7.21 -14.81
C ASN A 124 10.22 5.79 -14.91
N LYS A 125 9.49 5.34 -13.88
CA LYS A 125 8.64 4.14 -13.89
C LYS A 125 7.18 4.50 -13.64
N ASN A 126 6.27 3.58 -13.91
CA ASN A 126 4.84 3.72 -13.62
C ASN A 126 4.29 2.45 -12.95
N MET A 127 2.99 2.42 -12.69
CA MET A 127 2.32 1.29 -12.02
C MET A 127 1.81 0.20 -12.96
N ASP A 128 2.06 0.26 -14.28
CA ASP A 128 1.36 -0.58 -15.28
C ASP A 128 1.59 -2.08 -15.06
N ASP A 129 2.85 -2.49 -14.90
CA ASP A 129 3.19 -3.90 -14.69
C ASP A 129 2.57 -4.45 -13.40
N PHE A 130 2.51 -3.62 -12.36
CA PHE A 130 1.92 -4.00 -11.08
C PHE A 130 0.39 -4.05 -11.16
N TYR A 131 -0.23 -3.12 -11.89
CA TYR A 131 -1.65 -3.13 -12.19
C TYR A 131 -2.06 -4.40 -12.96
N ASP A 132 -1.34 -4.73 -14.04
CA ASP A 132 -1.61 -5.91 -14.87
C ASP A 132 -1.34 -7.23 -14.13
N LEU A 133 -0.45 -7.21 -13.13
CA LEU A 133 -0.23 -8.34 -12.22
C LEU A 133 -1.45 -8.56 -11.30
N LEU A 134 -1.92 -7.50 -10.65
CA LEU A 134 -3.02 -7.58 -9.68
C LEU A 134 -4.36 -7.95 -10.34
N LEU A 135 -4.60 -7.58 -11.60
CA LEU A 135 -5.81 -7.98 -12.35
C LEU A 135 -5.93 -9.48 -12.61
N LYS A 136 -4.86 -10.26 -12.42
CA LYS A 136 -4.82 -11.71 -12.68
C LYS A 136 -4.99 -12.55 -11.42
N ILE A 137 -5.16 -11.90 -10.27
CA ILE A 137 -5.34 -12.55 -8.97
C ILE A 137 -6.74 -13.12 -8.84
#